data_AF-A0A3A8YP16-F1
#
_entry.id   AF-A0A3A8YP16-F1
#
_cell.length_a   1.000
_cell.length_b   1.000
_cell.length_c   1.000
_cell.angle_alpha   90.00
_cell.angle_beta   90.00
_cell.angle_gamma   90.00
#
_symmetry.space_group_name_H-M   'P 1'
#
loop_
_entity.id
_entity.type
_entity.pdbx_description
1 polymer ?
#
loop_
_entity_poly.entity_id
_entity_poly.type
_entity_poly.pdbx_seq_one_letter_code
_entity_poly.pdbx_strand_id
1 'polypeptide(L)'
;MSCYYALVKYTKRAYYKLREIAQQQKLILFAKVRLFDLVTPIKGHPKYKTNLYKIQAKHVDFVLAKENLVAKYIIELDDNSHNRPDRKERDRCVDTVLTSCGYKILHITEIDTNTILKFLDES
;
A
#
# COMPACT_ATOMS: atom_id res chain seq x y z
N MET A 1 -8.47 -25.29 -12.96
CA MET A 1 -8.62 -23.83 -12.79
C MET A 1 -9.12 -23.54 -11.38
N SER A 2 -8.21 -23.31 -10.43
CA SER A 2 -8.55 -22.92 -9.05
C SER A 2 -7.51 -21.94 -8.57
N CYS A 3 -7.68 -20.66 -8.91
CA CYS A 3 -6.77 -19.58 -8.48
C CYS A 3 -7.53 -18.38 -7.86
N TYR A 4 -8.86 -18.38 -7.92
CA TYR A 4 -9.67 -17.24 -7.49
C TYR A 4 -9.94 -17.17 -5.98
N TYR A 5 -9.64 -18.21 -5.20
CA TYR A 5 -10.05 -18.30 -3.78
C TYR A 5 -8.93 -18.04 -2.74
N ALA A 6 -7.66 -18.25 -3.07
CA ALA A 6 -6.57 -18.16 -2.07
C ALA A 6 -6.16 -16.70 -1.77
N LEU A 7 -5.98 -15.88 -2.82
CA LEU A 7 -5.65 -14.44 -2.69
C LEU A 7 -6.73 -13.65 -1.92
N VAL A 8 -8.00 -14.04 -2.08
CA VAL A 8 -9.12 -13.41 -1.38
C VAL A 8 -9.09 -13.74 0.12
N LYS A 9 -8.69 -14.95 0.53
CA LYS A 9 -8.68 -15.34 1.95
C LYS A 9 -7.62 -14.61 2.76
N TYR A 10 -6.39 -14.51 2.25
CA TYR A 10 -5.30 -13.82 2.96
C TYR A 10 -5.59 -12.31 3.07
N THR A 11 -5.93 -11.67 1.95
CA THR A 11 -6.31 -10.25 1.92
C THR A 11 -7.51 -9.96 2.83
N LYS A 12 -8.51 -10.85 2.86
CA LYS A 12 -9.68 -10.71 3.75
C LYS A 12 -9.27 -10.78 5.23
N ARG A 13 -8.40 -11.73 5.61
CA ARG A 13 -7.91 -11.83 7.00
C ARG A 13 -7.13 -10.58 7.39
N ALA A 14 -6.25 -10.10 6.50
CA ALA A 14 -5.51 -8.87 6.69
C ALA A 14 -6.45 -7.68 6.90
N TYR A 15 -7.46 -7.53 6.05
CA TYR A 15 -8.43 -6.45 6.16
C TYR A 15 -9.11 -6.38 7.54
N TYR A 16 -9.65 -7.51 8.04
CA TYR A 16 -10.34 -7.49 9.34
C TYR A 16 -9.39 -7.13 10.48
N LYS A 17 -8.16 -7.65 10.45
CA LYS A 17 -7.19 -7.35 11.51
C LYS A 17 -6.71 -5.91 11.47
N LEU A 18 -6.43 -5.39 10.27
CA LEU A 18 -6.08 -3.99 10.06
C LEU A 18 -7.24 -3.07 10.44
N ARG A 19 -8.49 -3.47 10.22
CA ARG A 19 -9.66 -2.69 10.63
C ARG A 19 -9.75 -2.55 12.15
N GLU A 20 -9.52 -3.63 12.89
CA GLU A 20 -9.46 -3.59 14.36
C GLU A 20 -8.39 -2.62 14.86
N ILE A 21 -7.17 -2.73 14.31
CA ILE A 21 -6.05 -1.86 14.66
C ILE A 21 -6.35 -0.41 14.30
N ALA A 22 -6.85 -0.15 13.09
CA ALA A 22 -7.22 1.18 12.63
C ALA A 22 -8.26 1.83 13.56
N GLN A 23 -9.29 1.09 13.96
CA GLN A 23 -10.30 1.58 14.89
C GLN A 23 -9.71 1.94 16.26
N GLN A 24 -8.81 1.11 16.80
CA GLN A 24 -8.11 1.38 18.07
C GLN A 24 -7.22 2.63 17.98
N GLN A 25 -6.58 2.83 16.83
CA GLN A 25 -5.67 3.94 16.56
C GLN A 25 -6.38 5.20 16.01
N LYS A 26 -7.72 5.20 15.93
CA LYS A 26 -8.54 6.28 15.35
C LYS A 26 -8.12 6.65 13.91
N LEU A 27 -7.81 5.63 13.12
CA LEU A 27 -7.47 5.72 11.70
C LEU A 27 -8.60 5.14 10.85
N ILE A 28 -8.67 5.60 9.61
CA ILE A 28 -9.59 5.13 8.58
C ILE A 28 -8.83 4.18 7.65
N LEU A 29 -9.32 2.96 7.49
CA LEU A 29 -8.74 1.94 6.62
C LEU A 29 -9.39 1.97 5.23
N PHE A 30 -8.55 2.05 4.20
CA PHE A 30 -8.93 1.82 2.81
C PHE A 30 -8.23 0.58 2.28
N ALA A 31 -8.95 -0.23 1.50
CA ALA A 31 -8.40 -1.39 0.82
C ALA A 31 -8.29 -1.11 -0.68
N LYS A 32 -7.23 -1.62 -1.29
CA LYS A 32 -6.99 -1.63 -2.73
C LYS A 32 -7.09 -0.23 -3.37
N VAL A 33 -6.31 0.70 -2.84
CA VAL A 33 -6.32 2.11 -3.25
C VAL A 33 -5.48 2.28 -4.50
N ARG A 34 -5.97 3.01 -5.51
CA ARG A 34 -5.18 3.29 -6.71
C ARG A 34 -4.00 4.17 -6.34
N LEU A 35 -2.82 3.86 -6.86
CA LEU A 35 -1.65 4.72 -6.66
C LEU A 35 -1.89 6.13 -7.21
N PHE A 36 -2.73 6.25 -8.24
CA PHE A 36 -3.18 7.53 -8.79
C PHE A 36 -3.94 8.43 -7.79
N ASP A 37 -4.63 7.84 -6.81
CA ASP A 37 -5.36 8.61 -5.79
C ASP A 37 -4.42 9.10 -4.66
N LEU A 38 -3.19 8.60 -4.61
CA LEU A 38 -2.17 8.97 -3.62
C LEU A 38 -1.15 9.95 -4.19
N VAL A 39 -0.74 9.73 -5.44
CA VAL A 39 0.31 10.53 -6.09
C VAL A 39 -0.08 10.89 -7.51
N THR A 40 0.34 12.06 -7.97
CA THR A 40 0.14 12.52 -9.35
C THR A 40 1.47 13.03 -9.90
N PRO A 41 1.86 12.66 -11.14
CA PRO A 41 3.09 13.14 -11.74
C PRO A 41 3.04 14.66 -11.94
N ILE A 42 4.20 15.29 -11.88
CA ILE A 42 4.34 16.73 -12.09
C ILE A 42 3.94 17.09 -13.53
N LYS A 43 2.95 17.97 -13.67
CA LYS A 43 2.50 18.48 -14.97
C LYS A 43 3.67 19.15 -15.71
N GLY A 44 3.75 18.95 -17.01
CA GLY A 44 4.82 19.50 -17.85
C GLY A 44 6.11 18.68 -17.89
N HIS A 45 6.27 17.64 -17.07
CA HIS A 45 7.41 16.73 -17.17
C HIS A 45 7.39 15.97 -18.52
N PRO A 46 8.52 15.80 -19.24
CA PRO A 46 8.56 15.14 -20.56
C PRO A 46 7.95 13.73 -20.57
N LYS A 47 8.03 13.01 -19.45
CA LYS A 47 7.45 11.67 -19.26
C LYS A 47 6.09 11.66 -18.57
N TYR A 48 5.37 12.80 -18.51
CA TYR A 48 4.11 12.93 -17.77
C TYR A 48 3.10 11.82 -18.11
N LYS A 49 2.76 11.64 -19.40
CA LYS A 49 1.79 10.61 -19.82
C LYS A 49 2.24 9.20 -19.46
N THR A 50 3.52 8.88 -19.69
CA THR A 50 4.08 7.56 -19.35
C THR A 50 4.01 7.28 -17.86
N ASN A 51 4.35 8.27 -17.03
CA ASN A 51 4.28 8.14 -15.57
C ASN A 51 2.83 8.04 -15.10
N LEU A 52 1.93 8.82 -15.69
CA LEU A 52 0.49 8.79 -15.42
C LEU A 52 -0.09 7.39 -15.66
N TYR A 53 0.20 6.78 -16.82
CA TYR A 53 -0.29 5.43 -17.12
C TYR A 53 0.31 4.38 -16.19
N LYS A 54 1.58 4.53 -15.79
CA LYS A 54 2.21 3.62 -14.82
C LYS A 54 1.53 3.65 -13.46
N ILE A 55 1.17 4.83 -12.94
CA ILE A 55 0.50 4.93 -11.64
C ILE A 55 -0.98 4.54 -11.71
N GLN A 56 -1.65 4.82 -12.84
CA GLN A 56 -3.06 4.48 -13.04
C GLN A 56 -3.29 2.97 -13.06
N ALA A 57 -2.32 2.20 -13.57
CA ALA A 57 -2.40 0.75 -13.62
C ALA A 57 -2.10 0.06 -12.27
N LYS A 58 -1.72 0.82 -11.22
CA LYS A 58 -1.22 0.27 -9.95
C LYS A 58 -2.13 0.62 -8.78
N HIS A 59 -2.15 -0.28 -7.81
CA HIS A 59 -2.85 -0.12 -6.55
C HIS A 59 -1.90 -0.51 -5.42
N VAL A 60 -2.13 0.04 -4.25
CA VAL A 60 -1.57 -0.42 -2.98
C VAL A 60 -2.63 -1.21 -2.23
N ASP A 61 -2.23 -2.23 -1.47
CA ASP A 61 -3.18 -3.13 -0.82
C ASP A 61 -4.01 -2.45 0.29
N PHE A 62 -3.36 -1.66 1.15
CA PHE A 62 -4.06 -0.91 2.19
C PHE A 62 -3.47 0.48 2.43
N VAL A 63 -4.33 1.41 2.82
CA VAL A 63 -3.97 2.76 3.26
C VAL A 63 -4.66 3.06 4.58
N LEU A 64 -3.90 3.59 5.53
CA LEU A 64 -4.43 4.18 6.76
C LEU A 64 -4.36 5.71 6.68
N ALA A 65 -5.51 6.34 6.88
CA ALA A 65 -5.66 7.78 6.90
C ALA A 65 -6.10 8.27 8.29
N LYS A 66 -5.82 9.54 8.57
CA LYS A 66 -6.40 10.23 9.73
C LYS A 66 -7.90 10.47 9.53
N GLU A 67 -8.59 10.90 10.59
CA GLU A 67 -10.03 11.24 10.56
C GLU A 67 -10.40 12.29 9.50
N ASN A 68 -9.47 13.19 9.16
CA ASN A 68 -9.63 14.19 8.09
C ASN A 68 -9.33 13.66 6.68
N LEU A 69 -9.27 12.33 6.50
CA LEU A 69 -8.99 11.64 5.24
C LEU A 69 -7.58 11.86 4.65
N VAL A 70 -6.67 12.45 5.43
CA VAL A 70 -5.25 12.54 5.01
C VAL A 70 -4.59 11.17 5.19
N ALA A 71 -4.30 10.52 4.06
CA ALA A 71 -3.53 9.28 4.01
C ALA A 71 -2.11 9.50 4.57
N LYS A 72 -1.64 8.59 5.45
CA LYS A 72 -0.31 8.69 6.08
C LYS A 72 0.49 7.39 5.95
N TYR A 73 -0.17 6.24 6.05
CA TYR A 73 0.50 4.93 6.05
C TYR A 73 -0.02 4.05 4.92
N ILE A 74 0.90 3.30 4.32
CA ILE A 74 0.65 2.32 3.26
C ILE A 74 1.12 0.96 3.76
N ILE A 75 0.30 -0.06 3.57
CA ILE A 75 0.63 -1.44 3.92
C ILE A 75 0.44 -2.30 2.68
N GLU A 76 1.50 -2.98 2.27
CA GLU A 76 1.53 -3.89 1.12
C GLU A 76 1.74 -5.32 1.60
N LEU A 77 1.02 -6.26 0.99
CA LEU A 77 1.11 -7.67 1.32
C LEU A 77 2.06 -8.39 0.36
N ASP A 78 3.18 -8.86 0.90
CA ASP A 78 4.12 -9.66 0.13
C ASP A 78 3.70 -11.14 0.11
N ASP A 79 3.47 -11.70 -1.08
CA ASP A 79 3.47 -13.15 -1.28
C ASP A 79 4.91 -13.71 -1.41
N ASN A 80 5.13 -14.91 -0.89
CA ASN A 80 6.39 -15.65 -1.00
C ASN A 80 6.83 -15.91 -2.46
N SER A 81 5.95 -15.68 -3.44
CA SER A 81 6.23 -15.74 -4.88
C SER A 81 6.95 -14.50 -5.46
N HIS A 82 7.26 -13.46 -4.65
CA HIS A 82 7.82 -12.18 -5.12
C HIS A 82 9.29 -12.16 -5.54
N ASN A 83 9.97 -13.30 -5.65
CA ASN A 83 11.41 -13.31 -5.92
C ASN A 83 11.85 -13.02 -7.36
N ARG A 84 10.94 -12.58 -8.25
CA ARG A 84 11.31 -12.18 -9.61
C ARG A 84 11.99 -10.80 -9.62
N PRO A 85 13.19 -10.65 -10.23
CA PRO A 85 13.95 -9.41 -10.21
C PRO A 85 13.22 -8.23 -10.86
N ASP A 86 12.37 -8.48 -11.87
CA ASP A 86 11.57 -7.44 -12.53
C ASP A 86 10.47 -6.85 -11.63
N ARG A 87 10.03 -7.58 -10.60
CA ARG A 87 9.10 -7.07 -9.58
C ARG A 87 9.84 -6.19 -8.57
N LYS A 88 11.00 -6.62 -8.07
CA LYS A 88 11.82 -5.85 -7.12
C LYS A 88 12.19 -4.45 -7.62
N GLU A 89 12.61 -4.30 -8.88
CA GLU A 89 12.90 -2.96 -9.43
C GLU A 89 11.65 -2.09 -9.57
N ARG A 90 10.53 -2.70 -9.93
CA ARG A 90 9.25 -2.01 -10.10
C ARG A 90 8.67 -1.54 -8.76
N ASP A 91 8.88 -2.32 -7.70
CA ASP A 91 8.41 -2.03 -6.34
C ASP A 91 9.26 -0.93 -5.71
N ARG A 92 10.60 -0.98 -5.85
CA ARG A 92 11.51 0.10 -5.41
C ARG A 92 11.15 1.47 -5.99
N CYS A 93 10.74 1.51 -7.25
CA CYS A 93 10.34 2.77 -7.89
C CYS A 93 9.06 3.34 -7.27
N VAL A 94 8.09 2.50 -6.92
CA VAL A 94 6.85 2.92 -6.26
C VAL A 94 7.14 3.39 -4.85
N ASP A 95 7.94 2.63 -4.10
CA ASP A 95 8.33 2.96 -2.73
C ASP A 95 9.04 4.31 -2.66
N THR A 96 9.96 4.56 -3.59
CA THR A 96 10.68 5.85 -3.66
C THR A 96 9.72 7.02 -3.89
N VAL A 97 8.74 6.86 -4.78
CA VAL A 97 7.76 7.92 -5.06
C VAL A 97 6.89 8.17 -3.83
N LEU A 98 6.35 7.11 -3.24
CA LEU A 98 5.47 7.20 -2.07
C LEU A 98 6.19 7.81 -0.86
N THR A 99 7.40 7.34 -0.55
CA THR A 99 8.21 7.90 0.54
C THR A 99 8.59 9.37 0.30
N SER A 100 8.91 9.76 -0.95
CA SER A 100 9.17 11.16 -1.29
C SER A 100 7.94 12.07 -1.15
N CYS A 101 6.73 11.50 -1.23
CA CYS A 101 5.47 12.19 -0.95
C CYS A 101 5.10 12.19 0.54
N GLY A 102 5.95 11.66 1.42
CA GLY A 102 5.75 11.65 2.87
C GLY A 102 4.95 10.46 3.41
N TYR A 103 4.65 9.46 2.56
CA TYR A 103 4.00 8.23 3.03
C TYR A 103 5.01 7.32 3.74
N LYS A 104 4.56 6.70 4.82
CA LYS A 104 5.27 5.57 5.43
C LYS A 104 4.76 4.28 4.83
N ILE A 105 5.67 3.36 4.50
CA ILE A 105 5.34 2.10 3.83
C ILE A 105 5.79 0.94 4.71
N LEU A 106 4.89 -0.02 4.91
CA LEU A 106 5.16 -1.28 5.58
C LEU A 106 4.85 -2.43 4.63
N HIS A 107 5.88 -3.20 4.29
CA HIS A 107 5.75 -4.46 3.56
C HIS A 107 5.71 -5.62 4.56
N ILE A 108 4.69 -6.48 4.47
CA ILE A 108 4.51 -7.62 5.37
C ILE A 108 4.10 -8.87 4.63
N THR A 109 4.73 -9.99 4.97
CA THR A 109 4.34 -11.33 4.52
C THR A 109 3.29 -11.95 5.43
N GLU A 110 3.20 -11.50 6.67
CA GLU A 110 2.24 -11.95 7.67
C GLU A 110 1.74 -10.78 8.53
N ILE A 111 0.47 -10.86 8.93
CA ILE A 111 -0.17 -9.80 9.73
C ILE A 111 0.15 -10.01 11.21
N ASP A 112 1.15 -9.28 11.70
CA ASP A 112 1.48 -9.20 13.12
C ASP A 112 1.07 -7.85 13.72
N THR A 113 0.30 -7.90 14.81
CA THR A 113 -0.25 -6.69 15.45
C THR A 113 0.84 -5.84 16.06
N ASN A 114 1.85 -6.45 16.69
CA ASN A 114 2.92 -5.71 17.35
C ASN A 114 3.78 -4.96 16.34
N THR A 115 4.09 -5.60 15.21
CA THR A 115 4.83 -4.98 14.10
C THR A 115 4.08 -3.79 13.53
N ILE A 116 2.77 -3.93 13.30
CA ILE A 116 1.94 -2.83 12.78
C ILE A 116 1.86 -1.68 13.79
N LEU A 117 1.63 -1.96 15.08
CA LEU A 117 1.56 -0.92 16.10
C LEU A 117 2.88 -0.15 16.22
N LYS A 118 4.02 -0.84 16.26
CA LYS A 118 5.34 -0.19 16.26
C LYS A 118 5.53 0.73 15.05
N PHE A 119 5.18 0.25 13.86
CA PHE A 119 5.25 1.04 12.63
C PHE A 119 4.37 2.31 12.69
N LEU A 120 3.19 2.22 13.30
CA LEU A 120 2.29 3.36 13.49
C LEU A 120 2.85 4.35 14.52
N ASP A 121 3.53 3.88 15.56
CA ASP A 121 4.06 4.70 16.67
C ASP A 121 5.31 5.52 16.31
N GLU A 122 6.06 5.15 15.27
CA GLU A 122 7.31 5.83 14.85
C GLU A 122 7.11 7.25 14.25
N SER A 123 5.99 7.93 14.54
CA SER A 123 5.30 8.92 13.70
C SER A 123 5.17 10.34 14.20
#